data_AF-A0A850B835-F1
#
_entry.id   AF-A0A850B835-F1
#
_cell.length_a   1.000
_cell.length_b   1.000
_cell.length_c   1.000
_cell.angle_alpha   90.00
_cell.angle_beta   90.00
_cell.angle_gamma   90.00
#
_symmetry.space_group_name_H-M   'P 1'
#
loop_
_entity.id
_entity.type
_entity.pdbx_description
1 polymer ?
#
loop_
_entity_poly.entity_id
_entity_poly.type
_entity_poly.pdbx_seq_one_letter_code
_entity_poly.pdbx_strand_id
1 'polypeptide(L)'
;MADPTSPRLTAEALFEQHFAPFYPKDALQNLAAARKTDANPAKNPSLLAQLDEGAEVFARLAPEALLASDLNLDFSDASVHRLSSKLTRERRDAWLAPAGEGAPSMLTTFVTHGVLYVGACVVRRSRPNATAEWQVRRPLWESLVRLTSPAGTGDLAIFQWWLKALSDDELDQGRLGARYRTHVEVPTFDAGSLPVLASPDRRLPRLAKVRYDLLYKHLRAHLPELRSVGDDFPSPERFEEMGFKWLDFVLLGGGRMLLMHGPTDRGVHLFWLDTGGFVKQAYYPAEAFPAHVVQVDGDKLRVVVSIQGKPEAHEMLWWGA
;
A
#
# COMPACT_ATOMS: atom_id res chain seq x y z
N MET A 1 -11.52 11.52 26.17
CA MET A 1 -12.51 12.13 25.26
C MET A 1 -11.91 13.43 24.77
N ALA A 2 -11.66 13.57 23.46
CA ALA A 2 -11.13 14.80 22.91
C ALA A 2 -12.17 15.93 23.07
N ASP A 3 -11.69 17.13 23.42
CA ASP A 3 -12.50 18.34 23.53
C ASP A 3 -13.08 18.67 22.14
N PRO A 4 -14.42 18.78 21.98
CA PRO A 4 -15.06 19.09 20.70
C PRO A 4 -14.71 20.50 20.16
N THR A 5 -13.92 21.30 20.88
CA THR A 5 -13.46 22.63 20.47
C THR A 5 -12.06 22.68 19.87
N SER A 6 -11.28 21.59 19.92
CA SER A 6 -9.96 21.55 19.29
C SER A 6 -10.09 21.55 17.76
N PRO A 7 -9.40 22.47 17.05
CA PRO A 7 -9.47 22.53 15.59
C PRO A 7 -8.93 21.22 14.99
N ARG A 8 -9.67 20.66 14.03
CA ARG A 8 -9.31 19.44 13.30
C ARG A 8 -7.95 19.62 12.62
N LEU A 9 -7.04 18.69 12.85
CA LEU A 9 -5.70 18.67 12.24
C LEU A 9 -5.75 17.92 10.91
N THR A 10 -5.96 18.66 9.82
CA THR A 10 -5.80 18.14 8.45
C THR A 10 -4.32 18.05 8.07
N ALA A 11 -4.01 17.38 6.96
CA ALA A 11 -2.64 17.32 6.44
C ALA A 11 -2.07 18.72 6.13
N GLU A 12 -2.92 19.61 5.61
CA GLU A 12 -2.59 21.01 5.33
C GLU A 12 -2.34 21.78 6.63
N ALA A 13 -3.20 21.61 7.65
CA ALA A 13 -3.00 22.25 8.95
C ALA A 13 -1.70 21.79 9.61
N LEU A 14 -1.39 20.48 9.55
CA LEU A 14 -0.11 19.95 10.04
C LEU A 14 1.07 20.60 9.32
N PHE A 15 1.02 20.69 7.99
CA PHE A 15 2.04 21.35 7.18
C PHE A 15 2.25 22.80 7.60
N GLU A 16 1.19 23.60 7.60
CA GLU A 16 1.26 25.05 7.86
C GLU A 16 1.74 25.37 9.27
N GLN A 17 1.29 24.61 10.27
CA GLN A 17 1.57 24.91 11.68
C GLN A 17 2.95 24.39 12.12
N HIS A 18 3.36 23.21 11.65
CA HIS A 18 4.54 22.53 12.20
C HIS A 18 5.72 22.44 11.24
N PHE A 19 5.50 22.47 9.92
CA PHE A 19 6.59 22.28 8.96
C PHE A 19 6.96 23.57 8.23
N ALA A 20 5.97 24.35 7.78
CA ALA A 20 6.19 25.59 7.04
C ALA A 20 7.14 26.59 7.74
N PRO A 21 7.14 26.76 9.08
CA PRO A 21 8.11 27.62 9.76
C PRO A 21 9.58 27.24 9.56
N PHE A 22 9.85 25.97 9.25
CA PHE A 22 11.20 25.43 9.03
C PHE A 22 11.56 25.31 7.55
N TYR A 23 10.71 25.80 6.64
CA TYR A 23 11.06 25.87 5.22
C TYR A 23 12.04 27.01 4.94
N PRO A 24 12.96 26.82 3.99
CA PRO A 24 13.68 27.94 3.41
C PRO A 24 12.70 28.99 2.87
N LYS A 25 12.91 30.27 3.19
CA LYS A 25 11.98 31.36 2.85
C LYS A 25 11.70 31.44 1.35
N ASP A 26 12.72 31.23 0.53
CA ASP A 26 12.63 31.17 -0.94
C ASP A 26 11.79 30.00 -1.43
N ALA A 27 11.93 28.82 -0.81
CA ALA A 27 11.14 27.64 -1.13
C ALA A 27 9.66 27.83 -0.75
N LEU A 28 9.38 28.46 0.38
CA LEU A 28 8.01 28.69 0.84
C LEU A 28 7.26 29.70 -0.04
N GLN A 29 7.95 30.72 -0.55
CA GLN A 29 7.38 31.71 -1.48
C GLN A 29 6.92 31.08 -2.81
N ASN A 30 7.54 29.99 -3.25
CA ASN A 30 7.14 29.26 -4.45
C ASN A 30 7.30 27.73 -4.27
N LEU A 31 6.41 27.15 -3.47
CA LEU A 31 6.42 25.71 -3.18
C LEU A 31 6.31 24.86 -4.44
N ALA A 32 5.54 25.30 -5.44
CA ALA A 32 5.37 24.57 -6.68
C ALA A 32 6.69 24.42 -7.46
N ALA A 33 7.50 25.48 -7.53
CA ALA A 33 8.82 25.44 -8.15
C ALA A 33 9.82 24.63 -7.31
N ALA A 34 9.80 24.81 -5.97
CA ALA A 34 10.67 24.08 -5.05
C ALA A 34 10.46 22.56 -5.14
N ARG A 35 9.21 22.11 -5.23
CA ARG A 35 8.86 20.68 -5.36
C ARG A 35 9.21 20.06 -6.70
N LYS A 36 9.33 20.87 -7.76
CA LYS A 36 9.71 20.41 -9.11
C LYS A 36 11.22 20.38 -9.35
N THR A 37 11.98 21.14 -8.58
CA THR A 37 13.43 21.30 -8.79
C THR A 37 14.21 20.21 -8.07
N ASP A 38 15.06 19.48 -8.79
CA ASP A 38 16.06 18.62 -8.17
C ASP A 38 17.14 19.47 -7.50
N ALA A 39 17.30 19.30 -6.19
CA ALA A 39 18.30 19.99 -5.39
C ALA A 39 19.69 19.31 -5.48
N ASN A 40 19.79 18.14 -6.11
CA ASN A 40 21.04 17.42 -6.32
C ASN A 40 21.24 16.98 -7.80
N PRO A 41 21.18 17.90 -8.78
CA PRO A 41 21.25 17.54 -10.20
C PRO A 41 22.59 16.89 -10.59
N ALA A 42 23.66 17.18 -9.83
CA ALA A 42 24.98 16.61 -10.04
C ALA A 42 25.19 15.25 -9.33
N LYS A 43 24.16 14.68 -8.68
CA LYS A 43 24.22 13.43 -7.92
C LYS A 43 25.36 13.39 -6.91
N ASN A 44 25.55 14.49 -6.17
CA ASN A 44 26.56 14.57 -5.12
C ASN A 44 26.31 13.46 -4.06
N PRO A 45 27.27 12.53 -3.87
CA PRO A 45 27.10 11.43 -2.94
C PRO A 45 26.99 11.87 -1.48
N SER A 46 27.53 13.04 -1.10
CA SER A 46 27.44 13.53 0.28
C SER A 46 26.01 13.85 0.69
N LEU A 47 25.18 14.36 -0.24
CA LEU A 47 23.77 14.64 0.03
C LEU A 47 22.96 13.35 0.17
N LEU A 48 23.29 12.32 -0.63
CA LEU A 48 22.65 11.00 -0.51
C LEU A 48 23.04 10.34 0.82
N ALA A 49 24.31 10.43 1.22
CA ALA A 49 24.79 9.94 2.51
C ALA A 49 24.07 10.61 3.69
N GLN A 50 23.72 11.90 3.61
CA GLN A 50 22.93 12.58 4.63
C GLN A 50 21.50 12.04 4.74
N LEU A 51 20.87 11.66 3.63
CA LEU A 51 19.55 11.02 3.65
C LEU A 51 19.63 9.67 4.36
N ASP A 52 20.68 8.89 4.06
CA ASP A 52 20.96 7.60 4.69
C ASP A 52 21.25 7.73 6.19
N GLU A 53 22.08 8.68 6.59
CA GLU A 53 22.37 8.96 8.00
C GLU A 53 21.11 9.36 8.76
N GLY A 54 20.27 10.23 8.20
CA GLY A 54 19.00 10.62 8.79
C GLY A 54 18.04 9.44 8.97
N ALA A 55 18.02 8.52 8.01
CA ALA A 55 17.24 7.28 8.09
C ALA A 55 17.76 6.34 9.19
N GLU A 56 19.07 6.22 9.36
CA GLU A 56 19.70 5.40 10.41
C GLU A 56 19.47 5.97 11.81
N VAL A 57 19.56 7.30 11.96
CA VAL A 57 19.22 7.99 13.20
C VAL A 57 17.76 7.73 13.57
N PHE A 58 16.84 7.81 12.60
CA PHE A 58 15.43 7.47 12.82
C PHE A 58 15.25 6.03 13.29
N ALA A 59 15.85 5.06 12.57
CA ALA A 59 15.72 3.65 12.88
C ALA A 59 16.13 3.33 14.34
N ARG A 60 17.16 4.01 14.82
CA ARG A 60 17.67 3.88 16.19
C ARG A 60 16.78 4.53 17.25
N LEU A 61 16.26 5.73 16.98
CA LEU A 61 15.58 6.56 18.00
C LEU A 61 14.04 6.40 17.99
N ALA A 62 13.45 5.96 16.89
CA ALA A 62 12.00 5.82 16.77
C ALA A 62 11.37 4.85 17.78
N PRO A 63 11.98 3.69 18.14
CA PRO A 63 11.42 2.80 19.17
C PRO A 63 11.22 3.50 20.52
N GLU A 64 12.17 4.33 20.93
CA GLU A 64 12.07 5.14 22.16
C GLU A 64 10.98 6.21 22.02
N ALA A 65 10.97 6.97 20.92
CA ALA A 65 9.96 8.00 20.70
C ALA A 65 8.52 7.45 20.67
N LEU A 66 8.33 6.23 20.17
CA LEU A 66 7.04 5.54 20.09
C LEU A 66 6.67 4.77 21.37
N LEU A 67 7.56 4.72 22.37
CA LEU A 67 7.50 3.80 23.52
C LEU A 67 7.20 2.34 23.10
N ALA A 68 7.88 1.88 22.06
CA ALA A 68 7.74 0.55 21.49
C ALA A 68 9.12 -0.15 21.44
N SER A 69 9.57 -0.67 22.58
CA SER A 69 10.89 -1.30 22.72
C SER A 69 11.07 -2.58 21.88
N ASP A 70 9.96 -3.18 21.43
CA ASP A 70 9.91 -4.33 20.52
C ASP A 70 9.99 -3.93 19.03
N LEU A 71 9.94 -2.63 18.72
CA LEU A 71 9.94 -2.13 17.35
C LEU A 71 11.33 -2.27 16.73
N ASN A 72 11.48 -3.23 15.82
CA ASN A 72 12.68 -3.37 14.99
C ASN A 72 12.50 -2.70 13.62
N LEU A 73 13.35 -1.73 13.33
CA LEU A 73 13.38 -0.95 12.09
C LEU A 73 14.59 -1.35 11.22
N ASP A 74 14.43 -2.42 10.45
CA ASP A 74 15.50 -3.12 9.70
C ASP A 74 15.59 -2.75 8.20
N PHE A 75 14.89 -1.69 7.77
CA PHE A 75 14.81 -1.22 6.37
C PHE A 75 14.10 -2.19 5.40
N SER A 76 13.41 -3.21 5.90
CA SER A 76 12.54 -4.08 5.10
C SER A 76 11.17 -3.43 4.83
N ASP A 77 10.40 -3.97 3.88
CA ASP A 77 8.99 -3.53 3.69
C ASP A 77 8.16 -3.79 4.96
N ALA A 78 8.45 -4.89 5.66
CA ALA A 78 7.80 -5.23 6.92
C ALA A 78 8.08 -4.21 8.03
N SER A 79 9.26 -3.55 8.03
CA SER A 79 9.57 -2.50 8.99
C SER A 79 8.64 -1.28 8.86
N VAL A 80 8.22 -0.93 7.64
CA VAL A 80 7.30 0.18 7.40
C VAL A 80 5.91 -0.15 7.93
N HIS A 81 5.47 -1.40 7.80
CA HIS A 81 4.21 -1.87 8.40
C HIS A 81 4.26 -1.86 9.93
N ARG A 82 5.36 -2.33 10.52
CA ARG A 82 5.57 -2.26 11.99
C ARG A 82 5.61 -0.82 12.48
N LEU A 83 6.26 0.09 11.76
CA LEU A 83 6.26 1.51 12.07
C LEU A 83 4.85 2.09 11.98
N SER A 84 4.15 1.84 10.87
CA SER A 84 2.82 2.37 10.61
C SER A 84 1.78 1.94 11.66
N SER A 85 1.90 0.75 12.25
CA SER A 85 0.97 0.27 13.28
C SER A 85 1.20 0.91 14.66
N LYS A 86 2.35 1.55 14.87
CA LYS A 86 2.67 2.27 16.12
C LYS A 86 2.34 3.77 16.05
N LEU A 87 1.93 4.28 14.89
CA LEU A 87 1.50 5.67 14.73
C LEU A 87 0.08 5.83 15.25
N THR A 88 -0.05 6.39 16.46
CA THR A 88 -1.35 6.60 17.12
C THR A 88 -1.64 8.07 17.34
N ARG A 89 -2.92 8.39 17.54
CA ARG A 89 -3.37 9.72 17.97
C ARG A 89 -2.70 10.20 19.24
N GLU A 90 -2.63 9.35 20.24
CA GLU A 90 -1.97 9.65 21.51
C GLU A 90 -0.50 10.08 21.30
N ARG A 91 0.25 9.34 20.47
CA ARG A 91 1.65 9.68 20.16
C ARG A 91 1.75 11.00 19.40
N ARG A 92 0.94 11.16 18.35
CA ARG A 92 0.89 12.38 17.53
C ARG A 92 0.62 13.60 18.40
N ASP A 93 -0.41 13.54 19.25
CA ASP A 93 -0.82 14.64 20.12
C ASP A 93 0.25 14.99 21.16
N ALA A 94 0.90 13.99 21.75
CA ALA A 94 2.01 14.19 22.70
C ALA A 94 3.21 14.92 22.06
N TRP A 95 3.39 14.78 20.74
CA TRP A 95 4.48 15.38 19.99
C TRP A 95 4.19 16.78 19.43
N LEU A 96 2.94 17.27 19.52
CA LEU A 96 2.54 18.59 19.02
C LEU A 96 3.14 19.73 19.85
N ALA A 97 3.42 19.49 21.13
CA ALA A 97 3.97 20.50 22.01
C ALA A 97 5.32 21.01 21.49
N PRO A 98 5.52 22.33 21.39
CA PRO A 98 6.81 22.89 20.98
C PRO A 98 7.88 22.60 22.03
N ALA A 99 9.10 22.29 21.59
CA ALA A 99 10.23 22.01 22.47
C ALA A 99 10.89 23.27 23.06
N GLY A 100 10.42 24.46 22.66
CA GLY A 100 10.97 25.77 23.03
C GLY A 100 10.75 26.81 21.92
N GLU A 101 11.05 28.08 22.18
CA GLU A 101 10.93 29.14 21.17
C GLU A 101 11.87 28.88 19.99
N GLY A 102 11.30 28.82 18.77
CA GLY A 102 12.05 28.58 17.53
C GLY A 102 12.55 27.14 17.32
N ALA A 103 12.35 26.23 18.28
CA ALA A 103 12.73 24.83 18.15
C ALA A 103 11.63 23.99 17.48
N PRO A 104 11.97 23.01 16.62
CA PRO A 104 10.99 22.09 16.06
C PRO A 104 10.33 21.27 17.18
N SER A 105 9.03 21.05 17.05
CA SER A 105 8.31 20.09 17.91
C SER A 105 8.84 18.68 17.67
N MET A 106 8.58 17.77 18.61
CA MET A 106 8.93 16.37 18.42
C MET A 106 8.25 15.80 17.17
N LEU A 107 7.04 16.25 16.83
CA LEU A 107 6.31 15.84 15.63
C LEU A 107 7.11 16.19 14.38
N THR A 108 7.63 17.42 14.32
CA THR A 108 8.41 17.91 13.19
C THR A 108 9.65 17.05 13.01
N THR A 109 10.45 16.90 14.07
CA THR A 109 11.68 16.09 14.05
C THR A 109 11.42 14.64 13.68
N PHE A 110 10.39 14.03 14.26
CA PHE A 110 10.03 12.64 14.02
C PHE A 110 9.62 12.41 12.56
N VAL A 111 8.75 13.27 12.01
CA VAL A 111 8.30 13.14 10.63
C VAL A 111 9.41 13.43 9.63
N THR A 112 10.24 14.47 9.83
CA THR A 112 11.30 14.80 8.86
C THR A 112 12.28 13.65 8.69
N HIS A 113 12.64 12.96 9.79
CA HIS A 113 13.51 11.79 9.73
C HIS A 113 12.76 10.51 9.32
N GLY A 114 11.48 10.36 9.71
CA GLY A 114 10.63 9.25 9.31
C GLY A 114 10.40 9.19 7.79
N VAL A 115 10.35 10.34 7.12
CA VAL A 115 10.33 10.40 5.65
C VAL A 115 11.60 9.80 5.05
N LEU A 116 12.77 10.17 5.59
CA LEU A 116 14.05 9.65 5.13
C LEU A 116 14.13 8.14 5.33
N TYR A 117 13.67 7.65 6.48
CA TYR A 117 13.59 6.23 6.77
C TYR A 117 12.73 5.46 5.77
N VAL A 118 11.48 5.89 5.57
CA VAL A 118 10.57 5.21 4.64
C VAL A 118 11.11 5.25 3.21
N GLY A 119 11.72 6.36 2.78
CA GLY A 119 12.34 6.43 1.46
C GLY A 119 13.59 5.55 1.34
N ALA A 120 14.39 5.42 2.40
CA ALA A 120 15.52 4.50 2.44
C ALA A 120 15.06 3.04 2.33
N CYS A 121 13.93 2.65 2.94
CA CYS A 121 13.34 1.31 2.75
C CYS A 121 13.00 1.02 1.27
N VAL A 122 12.60 2.05 0.52
CA VAL A 122 12.35 1.93 -0.92
C VAL A 122 13.67 1.82 -1.69
N VAL A 123 14.61 2.74 -1.48
CA VAL A 123 15.84 2.88 -2.27
C VAL A 123 16.86 1.78 -1.99
N ARG A 124 17.07 1.40 -0.72
CA ARG A 124 18.09 0.40 -0.34
C ARG A 124 17.72 -1.01 -0.77
N ARG A 125 16.43 -1.29 -0.93
CA ARG A 125 15.98 -2.64 -1.25
C ARG A 125 16.18 -2.95 -2.73
N SER A 126 17.07 -3.90 -2.99
CA SER A 126 17.22 -4.50 -4.31
C SER A 126 15.95 -5.27 -4.67
N ARG A 127 15.41 -4.99 -5.87
CA ARG A 127 14.22 -5.65 -6.40
C ARG A 127 14.53 -6.10 -7.84
N PRO A 128 14.33 -7.38 -8.21
CA PRO A 128 14.77 -7.91 -9.50
C PRO A 128 14.22 -7.16 -10.73
N ASN A 129 13.01 -6.62 -10.62
CA ASN A 129 12.27 -5.97 -11.70
C ASN A 129 12.01 -4.48 -11.46
N ALA A 130 12.66 -3.86 -10.48
CA ALA A 130 12.41 -2.45 -10.15
C ALA A 130 13.66 -1.70 -9.70
N THR A 131 13.71 -0.42 -10.04
CA THR A 131 14.77 0.50 -9.61
C THR A 131 14.16 1.65 -8.82
N ALA A 132 14.80 2.04 -7.73
CA ALA A 132 14.41 3.19 -6.93
C ALA A 132 15.60 4.12 -6.74
N GLU A 133 15.40 5.43 -6.94
CA GLU A 133 16.42 6.44 -6.68
C GLU A 133 15.83 7.67 -5.99
N TRP A 134 16.64 8.34 -5.17
CA TRP A 134 16.27 9.60 -4.57
C TRP A 134 16.20 10.71 -5.62
N GLN A 135 15.15 11.52 -5.53
CA GLN A 135 14.99 12.79 -6.22
C GLN A 135 15.08 13.88 -5.15
N VAL A 136 16.29 14.40 -4.94
CA VAL A 136 16.59 15.24 -3.78
C VAL A 136 15.84 16.57 -3.91
N ARG A 137 15.24 17.03 -2.82
CA ARG A 137 14.56 18.33 -2.74
C ARG A 137 15.14 19.17 -1.61
N ARG A 138 14.74 20.44 -1.59
CA ARG A 138 15.08 21.39 -0.53
C ARG A 138 13.76 21.91 0.08
N PRO A 139 13.49 21.67 1.37
CA PRO A 139 14.31 20.92 2.35
C PRO A 139 14.43 19.41 2.04
N LEU A 140 15.43 18.73 2.63
CA LEU A 140 15.73 17.32 2.32
C LEU A 140 14.57 16.37 2.59
N TRP A 141 13.73 16.64 3.60
CA TRP A 141 12.56 15.80 3.89
C TRP A 141 11.42 15.94 2.86
N GLU A 142 11.47 16.91 1.92
CA GLU A 142 10.57 16.94 0.76
C GLU A 142 11.10 16.07 -0.40
N SER A 143 12.26 15.41 -0.22
CA SER A 143 12.83 14.54 -1.26
C SER A 143 11.84 13.43 -1.63
N LEU A 144 11.76 13.15 -2.93
CA LEU A 144 10.90 12.10 -3.48
C LEU A 144 11.74 10.85 -3.73
N VAL A 145 11.08 9.71 -3.86
CA VAL A 145 11.71 8.52 -4.42
C VAL A 145 11.11 8.26 -5.78
N ARG A 146 11.94 8.29 -6.83
CA ARG A 146 11.51 7.84 -8.16
C ARG A 146 11.59 6.33 -8.20
N LEU A 147 10.44 5.68 -8.37
CA LEU A 147 10.32 4.24 -8.51
C LEU A 147 9.94 3.90 -9.94
N THR A 148 10.70 3.01 -10.57
CA THR A 148 10.39 2.43 -11.88
C THR A 148 10.21 0.93 -11.70
N SER A 149 9.08 0.40 -12.16
CA SER A 149 8.72 -1.01 -12.11
C SER A 149 7.90 -1.42 -13.34
N PRO A 150 7.47 -2.69 -13.49
CA PRO A 150 6.59 -3.10 -14.59
C PRO A 150 5.24 -2.37 -14.61
N ALA A 151 4.81 -1.85 -13.45
CA ALA A 151 3.58 -1.06 -13.34
C ALA A 151 3.74 0.38 -13.87
N GLY A 152 4.97 0.82 -14.15
CA GLY A 152 5.30 2.16 -14.64
C GLY A 152 6.34 2.88 -13.77
N THR A 153 6.49 4.18 -14.03
CA THR A 153 7.37 5.07 -13.26
C THR A 153 6.54 6.10 -12.50
N GLY A 154 6.86 6.30 -11.22
CA GLY A 154 6.21 7.29 -10.36
C GLY A 154 7.15 7.91 -9.34
N ASP A 155 6.88 9.16 -8.96
CA ASP A 155 7.60 9.86 -7.90
C ASP A 155 6.78 9.76 -6.59
N LEU A 156 7.37 9.14 -5.57
CA LEU A 156 6.74 8.88 -4.28
C LEU A 156 6.93 10.07 -3.34
N ALA A 157 5.85 10.80 -3.07
CA ALA A 157 5.82 11.93 -2.15
C ALA A 157 5.63 11.47 -0.69
N ILE A 158 6.67 10.85 -0.14
CA ILE A 158 6.63 10.19 1.18
C ILE A 158 6.27 11.17 2.32
N PHE A 159 6.74 12.42 2.25
CA PHE A 159 6.33 13.46 3.20
C PHE A 159 4.81 13.69 3.22
N GLN A 160 4.19 13.72 2.05
CA GLN A 160 2.74 13.85 1.95
C GLN A 160 2.00 12.62 2.48
N TRP A 161 2.61 11.42 2.39
CA TRP A 161 2.04 10.22 2.99
C TRP A 161 2.02 10.30 4.51
N TRP A 162 3.09 10.84 5.12
CA TRP A 162 3.18 11.07 6.56
C TRP A 162 2.15 12.09 7.05
N LEU A 163 2.05 13.25 6.38
CA LEU A 163 1.06 14.28 6.77
C LEU A 163 -0.37 13.75 6.72
N LYS A 164 -0.71 13.00 5.67
CA LYS A 164 -2.02 12.36 5.56
C LYS A 164 -2.22 11.30 6.63
N ALA A 165 -1.27 10.39 6.82
CA ALA A 165 -1.37 9.33 7.83
C ALA A 165 -1.45 9.86 9.28
N LEU A 166 -0.97 11.08 9.55
CA LEU A 166 -1.04 11.74 10.86
C LEU A 166 -2.20 12.73 11.01
N SER A 167 -2.98 12.96 9.95
CA SER A 167 -4.17 13.79 9.98
C SER A 167 -5.32 13.09 10.71
N ASP A 168 -6.24 13.86 11.26
CA ASP A 168 -7.38 13.32 12.01
C ASP A 168 -8.25 12.34 11.20
N ASP A 169 -8.21 12.45 9.88
CA ASP A 169 -9.02 11.71 8.91
C ASP A 169 -8.55 10.27 8.72
N GLU A 170 -7.27 10.01 8.98
CA GLU A 170 -6.58 8.77 8.60
C GLU A 170 -5.77 8.14 9.72
N LEU A 171 -5.50 8.89 10.78
CA LEU A 171 -4.76 8.41 11.94
C LEU A 171 -5.44 7.19 12.55
N ASP A 172 -4.63 6.29 13.12
CA ASP A 172 -5.04 4.98 13.65
C ASP A 172 -5.54 3.96 12.60
N GLN A 173 -5.56 4.29 11.30
CA GLN A 173 -5.99 3.36 10.24
C GLN A 173 -4.83 2.66 9.49
N GLY A 174 -3.58 2.84 9.95
CA GLY A 174 -2.42 2.21 9.30
C GLY A 174 -2.15 2.68 7.86
N ARG A 175 -2.57 3.92 7.50
CA ARG A 175 -2.54 4.41 6.11
C ARG A 175 -1.15 4.60 5.55
N LEU A 176 -0.12 4.80 6.38
CA LEU A 176 1.26 4.87 5.91
C LEU A 176 1.70 3.52 5.32
N GLY A 177 1.49 2.42 6.04
CA GLY A 177 1.77 1.07 5.55
C GLY A 177 0.90 0.69 4.35
N ALA A 178 -0.38 1.08 4.34
CA ALA A 178 -1.27 0.83 3.20
C ALA A 178 -0.77 1.53 1.91
N ARG A 179 -0.31 2.79 2.01
CA ARG A 179 0.29 3.51 0.88
C ARG A 179 1.59 2.88 0.43
N TYR A 180 2.44 2.48 1.38
CA TYR A 180 3.69 1.79 1.06
C TYR A 180 3.40 0.50 0.27
N ARG A 181 2.43 -0.30 0.71
CA ARG A 181 2.01 -1.49 -0.03
C ARG A 181 1.54 -1.16 -1.45
N THR A 182 0.63 -0.20 -1.58
CA THR A 182 -0.01 0.17 -2.85
C THR A 182 1.00 0.73 -3.85
N HIS A 183 1.94 1.56 -3.38
CA HIS A 183 2.84 2.31 -4.26
C HIS A 183 4.25 1.73 -4.37
N VAL A 184 4.62 0.78 -3.51
CA VAL A 184 5.95 0.14 -3.50
C VAL A 184 5.84 -1.37 -3.65
N GLU A 185 5.22 -2.08 -2.71
CA GLU A 185 5.21 -3.55 -2.74
C GLU A 185 4.48 -4.11 -3.95
N VAL A 186 3.26 -3.65 -4.23
CA VAL A 186 2.45 -4.15 -5.34
C VAL A 186 3.09 -3.86 -6.70
N PRO A 187 3.56 -2.63 -7.00
CA PRO A 187 4.23 -2.33 -8.26
C PRO A 187 5.53 -3.09 -8.49
N THR A 188 6.22 -3.49 -7.42
CA THR A 188 7.56 -4.10 -7.48
C THR A 188 7.56 -5.59 -7.19
N PHE A 189 6.39 -6.19 -6.99
CA PHE A 189 6.26 -7.61 -6.82
C PHE A 189 6.71 -8.35 -8.09
N ASP A 190 7.59 -9.35 -7.94
CA ASP A 190 8.09 -10.14 -9.06
C ASP A 190 7.08 -11.24 -9.43
N ALA A 191 5.96 -10.82 -10.01
CA ALA A 191 4.88 -11.71 -10.41
C ALA A 191 5.33 -12.74 -11.47
N GLY A 192 6.34 -12.41 -12.28
CA GLY A 192 6.90 -13.30 -13.30
C GLY A 192 7.65 -14.50 -12.71
N SER A 193 8.19 -14.35 -11.49
CA SER A 193 8.88 -15.43 -10.77
C SER A 193 7.94 -16.46 -10.13
N LEU A 194 6.63 -16.16 -10.04
CA LEU A 194 5.67 -17.09 -9.46
C LEU A 194 5.63 -18.41 -10.23
N PRO A 195 5.58 -19.59 -9.57
CA PRO A 195 5.47 -20.86 -10.28
C PRO A 195 4.23 -20.92 -11.18
N VAL A 196 4.34 -21.61 -12.32
CA VAL A 196 3.17 -21.88 -13.17
C VAL A 196 2.28 -22.90 -12.46
N LEU A 197 1.03 -22.54 -12.20
CA LEU A 197 0.02 -23.41 -11.60
C LEU A 197 -0.59 -24.36 -12.64
N ALA A 198 -0.97 -23.84 -13.80
CA ALA A 198 -1.51 -24.63 -14.91
C ALA A 198 -1.28 -23.94 -16.26
N SER A 199 -1.54 -24.66 -17.36
CA SER A 199 -1.53 -24.05 -18.70
C SER A 199 -2.53 -22.89 -18.79
N PRO A 200 -2.16 -21.73 -19.37
CA PRO A 200 -3.07 -20.59 -19.51
C PRO A 200 -4.30 -20.89 -20.37
N ASP A 201 -4.23 -21.87 -21.27
CA ASP A 201 -5.35 -22.29 -22.13
C ASP A 201 -6.34 -23.23 -21.41
N ARG A 202 -6.04 -23.62 -20.16
CA ARG A 202 -6.92 -24.52 -19.40
C ARG A 202 -8.23 -23.82 -19.07
N ARG A 203 -9.33 -24.45 -19.49
CA ARG A 203 -10.69 -23.98 -19.18
C ARG A 203 -11.15 -24.57 -17.85
N LEU A 204 -11.53 -23.69 -16.93
CA LEU A 204 -12.20 -24.07 -15.69
C LEU A 204 -13.69 -23.75 -15.83
N PRO A 205 -14.59 -24.74 -15.70
CA PRO A 205 -16.02 -24.51 -15.82
C PRO A 205 -16.56 -23.69 -14.65
N ARG A 206 -17.62 -22.91 -14.87
CA ARG A 206 -18.33 -22.19 -13.79
C ARG A 206 -18.87 -23.16 -12.75
N LEU A 207 -18.73 -22.82 -11.46
CA LEU A 207 -19.42 -23.51 -10.37
C LEU A 207 -20.76 -22.81 -10.08
N ALA A 208 -21.86 -23.40 -10.56
CA ALA A 208 -23.20 -22.81 -10.41
C ALA A 208 -23.83 -23.05 -9.02
N LYS A 209 -23.54 -24.17 -8.36
CA LYS A 209 -24.00 -24.45 -7.00
C LYS A 209 -22.81 -24.31 -6.06
N VAL A 210 -22.76 -23.19 -5.35
CA VAL A 210 -21.60 -22.84 -4.52
C VAL A 210 -21.79 -23.36 -3.11
N ARG A 211 -20.93 -24.30 -2.72
CA ARG A 211 -20.71 -24.77 -1.35
C ARG A 211 -19.23 -25.06 -1.19
N TYR A 212 -18.71 -24.98 0.03
CA TYR A 212 -17.29 -25.19 0.28
C TYR A 212 -16.81 -26.58 -0.19
N ASP A 213 -17.57 -27.64 0.10
CA ASP A 213 -17.25 -29.01 -0.30
C ASP A 213 -17.23 -29.18 -1.84
N LEU A 214 -18.16 -28.52 -2.53
CA LEU A 214 -18.26 -28.54 -3.98
C LEU A 214 -17.15 -27.74 -4.63
N LEU A 215 -16.76 -26.59 -4.07
CA LEU A 215 -15.59 -25.83 -4.52
C LEU A 215 -14.34 -26.69 -4.44
N TYR A 216 -14.11 -27.36 -3.31
CA TYR A 216 -12.93 -28.21 -3.15
C TYR A 216 -12.91 -29.35 -4.18
N LYS A 217 -14.03 -30.06 -4.37
CA LYS A 217 -14.15 -31.11 -5.40
C LYS A 217 -13.94 -30.57 -6.81
N HIS A 218 -14.47 -29.38 -7.09
CA HIS A 218 -14.36 -28.71 -8.38
C HIS A 218 -12.90 -28.36 -8.71
N LEU A 219 -12.18 -27.74 -7.77
CA LEU A 219 -10.76 -27.43 -7.93
C LEU A 219 -9.92 -28.71 -8.08
N ARG A 220 -10.21 -29.76 -7.31
CA ARG A 220 -9.52 -31.06 -7.47
C ARG A 220 -9.73 -31.69 -8.84
N ALA A 221 -10.91 -31.54 -9.43
CA ALA A 221 -11.22 -32.12 -10.74
C ALA A 221 -10.64 -31.32 -11.92
N HIS A 222 -10.59 -29.99 -11.81
CA HIS A 222 -10.24 -29.10 -12.93
C HIS A 222 -8.87 -28.41 -12.78
N LEU A 223 -8.30 -28.41 -11.57
CA LEU A 223 -7.01 -27.80 -11.26
C LEU A 223 -6.26 -28.60 -10.17
N PRO A 224 -5.94 -29.88 -10.42
CA PRO A 224 -5.32 -30.77 -9.43
C PRO A 224 -3.96 -30.29 -8.90
N GLU A 225 -3.26 -29.41 -9.65
CA GLU A 225 -2.01 -28.78 -9.25
C GLU A 225 -2.19 -27.88 -8.02
N LEU A 226 -3.37 -27.28 -7.84
CA LEU A 226 -3.74 -26.54 -6.63
C LEU A 226 -4.14 -27.53 -5.52
N ARG A 227 -3.17 -27.92 -4.70
CA ARG A 227 -3.37 -28.97 -3.68
C ARG A 227 -4.20 -28.51 -2.48
N SER A 228 -4.17 -27.22 -2.17
CA SER A 228 -4.90 -26.61 -1.06
C SER A 228 -5.36 -25.22 -1.48
N VAL A 229 -6.47 -24.77 -0.88
CA VAL A 229 -6.89 -23.36 -0.97
C VAL A 229 -6.14 -22.46 0.02
N GLY A 230 -5.33 -23.03 0.92
CA GLY A 230 -4.55 -22.29 1.92
C GLY A 230 -5.30 -22.10 3.25
N ASP A 231 -4.54 -21.90 4.34
CA ASP A 231 -5.07 -21.80 5.70
C ASP A 231 -5.80 -20.46 5.96
N ASP A 232 -5.39 -19.40 5.25
CA ASP A 232 -5.98 -18.06 5.33
C ASP A 232 -7.21 -17.89 4.42
N PHE A 233 -7.58 -18.92 3.66
CA PHE A 233 -8.82 -18.91 2.88
C PHE A 233 -10.03 -18.92 3.82
N PRO A 234 -11.17 -18.26 3.48
CA PRO A 234 -12.36 -18.27 4.33
C PRO A 234 -12.75 -19.68 4.78
N SER A 235 -13.04 -19.82 6.08
CA SER A 235 -13.52 -21.09 6.64
C SER A 235 -14.81 -21.55 5.94
N PRO A 236 -15.17 -22.85 5.98
CA PRO A 236 -16.40 -23.33 5.38
C PRO A 236 -17.64 -22.53 5.80
N GLU A 237 -17.76 -22.22 7.09
CA GLU A 237 -18.87 -21.43 7.64
C GLU A 237 -18.86 -20.02 7.06
N ARG A 238 -17.70 -19.37 7.07
CA ARG A 238 -17.57 -18.01 6.55
C ARG A 238 -17.81 -17.93 5.04
N PHE A 239 -17.40 -18.95 4.31
CA PHE A 239 -17.59 -19.05 2.87
C PHE A 239 -19.07 -19.26 2.50
N GLU A 240 -19.79 -20.06 3.29
CA GLU A 240 -21.24 -20.24 3.14
C GLU A 240 -22.01 -18.96 3.49
N GLU A 241 -21.62 -18.25 4.56
CA GLU A 241 -22.19 -16.95 4.94
C GLU A 241 -22.10 -15.89 3.83
N MET A 242 -21.10 -15.96 2.96
CA MET A 242 -20.94 -15.02 1.84
C MET A 242 -22.08 -15.15 0.81
N GLY A 243 -22.74 -16.30 0.69
CA GLY A 243 -23.94 -16.44 -0.15
C GLY A 243 -23.68 -16.30 -1.65
N PHE A 244 -22.61 -16.89 -2.17
CA PHE A 244 -22.27 -16.84 -3.60
C PHE A 244 -23.35 -17.43 -4.50
N LYS A 245 -23.72 -16.70 -5.56
CA LYS A 245 -24.66 -17.18 -6.59
C LYS A 245 -24.00 -18.16 -7.56
N TRP A 246 -22.73 -17.93 -7.88
CA TRP A 246 -21.87 -18.77 -8.72
C TRP A 246 -20.42 -18.34 -8.54
N LEU A 247 -19.47 -19.18 -8.96
CA LEU A 247 -18.04 -18.83 -9.07
C LEU A 247 -17.52 -19.09 -10.48
N ASP A 248 -16.80 -18.12 -11.01
CA ASP A 248 -15.96 -18.28 -12.20
C ASP A 248 -14.49 -18.21 -11.83
N PHE A 249 -13.67 -18.64 -12.77
CA PHE A 249 -12.26 -18.92 -12.60
C PHE A 249 -11.49 -18.38 -13.81
N VAL A 250 -10.46 -17.60 -13.55
CA VAL A 250 -9.60 -17.02 -14.59
C VAL A 250 -8.15 -17.31 -14.22
N LEU A 251 -7.40 -17.91 -15.13
CA LEU A 251 -5.95 -18.08 -14.98
C LEU A 251 -5.24 -16.80 -15.43
N LEU A 252 -4.41 -16.26 -14.56
CA LEU A 252 -3.70 -14.99 -14.72
C LEU A 252 -2.20 -15.21 -14.94
N GLY A 253 -1.53 -14.24 -15.56
CA GLY A 253 -0.06 -14.21 -15.64
C GLY A 253 0.56 -15.41 -16.35
N GLY A 254 -0.10 -15.94 -17.40
CA GLY A 254 0.34 -17.16 -18.07
C GLY A 254 0.08 -18.44 -17.26
N GLY A 255 -0.93 -18.41 -16.39
CA GLY A 255 -1.32 -19.56 -15.56
C GLY A 255 -0.58 -19.68 -14.24
N ARG A 256 0.01 -18.58 -13.73
CA ARG A 256 0.75 -18.52 -12.46
C ARG A 256 -0.15 -18.31 -11.25
N MET A 257 -1.34 -17.77 -11.48
CA MET A 257 -2.29 -17.45 -10.41
C MET A 257 -3.71 -17.71 -10.90
N LEU A 258 -4.55 -18.23 -10.00
CA LEU A 258 -5.97 -18.39 -10.21
C LEU A 258 -6.70 -17.21 -9.56
N LEU A 259 -7.46 -16.47 -10.36
CA LEU A 259 -8.50 -15.59 -9.85
C LEU A 259 -9.82 -16.36 -9.80
N MET A 260 -10.35 -16.53 -8.60
CA MET A 260 -11.71 -16.99 -8.39
C MET A 260 -12.59 -15.80 -8.05
N HIS A 261 -13.73 -15.64 -8.72
CA HIS A 261 -14.62 -14.52 -8.46
C HIS A 261 -16.10 -14.92 -8.52
N GLY A 262 -16.92 -14.27 -7.71
CA GLY A 262 -18.35 -14.55 -7.67
C GLY A 262 -19.17 -13.41 -7.07
N PRO A 263 -20.42 -13.23 -7.52
CA PRO A 263 -21.32 -12.25 -6.95
C PRO A 263 -22.11 -12.84 -5.78
N THR A 264 -22.43 -11.97 -4.83
CA THR A 264 -23.30 -12.21 -3.67
C THR A 264 -24.56 -11.35 -3.79
N ASP A 265 -25.31 -11.19 -2.70
CA ASP A 265 -26.39 -10.23 -2.58
C ASP A 265 -25.90 -8.79 -2.33
N ARG A 266 -24.67 -8.63 -1.80
CA ARG A 266 -24.10 -7.34 -1.39
C ARG A 266 -23.01 -6.81 -2.32
N GLY A 267 -22.41 -7.68 -3.13
CA GLY A 267 -21.36 -7.26 -4.04
C GLY A 267 -20.65 -8.41 -4.74
N VAL A 268 -19.39 -8.17 -5.11
CA VAL A 268 -18.53 -9.15 -5.80
C VAL A 268 -17.30 -9.40 -4.97
N HIS A 269 -16.99 -10.68 -4.74
CA HIS A 269 -15.71 -11.08 -4.14
C HIS A 269 -14.77 -11.63 -5.19
N LEU A 270 -13.49 -11.33 -5.00
CA LEU A 270 -12.38 -11.83 -5.78
C LEU A 270 -11.37 -12.47 -4.82
N PHE A 271 -10.86 -13.64 -5.19
CA PHE A 271 -9.85 -14.39 -4.44
C PHE A 271 -8.71 -14.74 -5.38
N TRP A 272 -7.48 -14.42 -4.99
CA TRP A 272 -6.27 -14.80 -5.71
C TRP A 272 -5.63 -15.97 -5.03
N LEU A 273 -5.35 -17.02 -5.80
CA LEU A 273 -4.70 -18.24 -5.33
C LEU A 273 -3.47 -18.54 -6.19
N ASP A 274 -2.33 -18.76 -5.56
CA ASP A 274 -1.12 -19.27 -6.22
C ASP A 274 -0.95 -20.77 -5.95
N THR A 275 0.23 -21.34 -6.24
CA THR A 275 0.51 -22.76 -5.98
C THR A 275 0.46 -23.15 -4.49
N GLY A 276 0.65 -22.19 -3.58
CA GLY A 276 0.54 -22.38 -2.13
C GLY A 276 -0.88 -22.23 -1.59
N GLY A 277 -1.80 -21.66 -2.38
CA GLY A 277 -3.19 -21.43 -1.98
C GLY A 277 -3.51 -19.95 -1.95
N PHE A 278 -4.36 -19.54 -1.01
CA PHE A 278 -4.88 -18.19 -0.89
C PHE A 278 -3.78 -17.15 -0.63
N VAL A 279 -3.80 -16.09 -1.44
CA VAL A 279 -2.88 -14.96 -1.34
C VAL A 279 -3.61 -13.73 -0.80
N LYS A 280 -4.78 -13.42 -1.35
CA LYS A 280 -5.58 -12.25 -0.97
C LYS A 280 -7.00 -12.27 -1.52
N GLN A 281 -7.80 -11.35 -1.03
CA GLN A 281 -9.15 -11.08 -1.51
C GLN A 281 -9.41 -9.59 -1.74
N ALA A 282 -10.38 -9.29 -2.59
CA ALA A 282 -10.98 -7.97 -2.75
C ALA A 282 -12.50 -8.10 -2.74
N TYR A 283 -13.17 -7.04 -2.28
CA TYR A 283 -14.62 -6.94 -2.26
C TYR A 283 -15.04 -5.60 -2.84
N TYR A 284 -15.96 -5.66 -3.81
CA TYR A 284 -16.58 -4.48 -4.40
C TYR A 284 -18.08 -4.51 -4.09
N PRO A 285 -18.59 -3.54 -3.32
CA PRO A 285 -20.04 -3.35 -3.20
C PRO A 285 -20.63 -3.20 -4.60
N ALA A 286 -21.67 -3.98 -4.92
CA ALA A 286 -22.26 -3.97 -6.24
C ALA A 286 -23.69 -4.48 -6.21
N GLU A 287 -24.49 -4.00 -7.14
CA GLU A 287 -25.81 -4.53 -7.42
C GLU A 287 -25.70 -5.89 -8.12
N ALA A 288 -26.74 -6.72 -7.99
CA ALA A 288 -26.80 -8.02 -8.64
C ALA A 288 -26.93 -7.94 -10.18
N PHE A 289 -27.41 -6.81 -10.69
CA PHE A 289 -27.63 -6.59 -12.12
C PHE A 289 -27.27 -5.14 -12.49
N PRO A 290 -26.57 -4.90 -13.62
CA PRO A 290 -25.95 -5.89 -14.50
C PRO A 290 -24.91 -6.78 -13.79
N ALA A 291 -24.73 -8.00 -14.29
CA ALA A 291 -23.72 -8.91 -13.76
C ALA A 291 -22.32 -8.30 -13.96
N HIS A 292 -21.43 -8.52 -12.99
CA HIS A 292 -20.08 -8.00 -13.08
C HIS A 292 -19.29 -8.67 -14.20
N VAL A 293 -18.31 -7.94 -14.73
CA VAL A 293 -17.44 -8.41 -15.80
C VAL A 293 -16.00 -8.35 -15.33
N VAL A 294 -15.26 -9.43 -15.55
CA VAL A 294 -13.82 -9.48 -15.33
C VAL A 294 -13.12 -9.53 -16.68
N GLN A 295 -12.21 -8.60 -16.91
CA GLN A 295 -11.41 -8.49 -18.14
C GLN A 295 -9.94 -8.53 -17.77
N VAL A 296 -9.14 -9.26 -18.54
CA VAL A 296 -7.70 -9.36 -18.37
C VAL A 296 -7.03 -8.91 -19.66
N ASP A 297 -6.12 -7.94 -19.56
CA ASP A 297 -5.33 -7.43 -20.68
C ASP A 297 -3.87 -7.30 -20.26
N GLY A 298 -3.04 -8.24 -20.71
CA GLY A 298 -1.66 -8.39 -20.27
C GLY A 298 -1.58 -8.49 -18.74
N ASP A 299 -0.93 -7.50 -18.13
CA ASP A 299 -0.76 -7.43 -16.68
C ASP A 299 -1.94 -6.79 -15.93
N LYS A 300 -2.90 -6.20 -16.66
CA LYS A 300 -4.03 -5.48 -16.08
C LYS A 300 -5.23 -6.39 -15.90
N LEU A 301 -5.83 -6.28 -14.73
CA LEU A 301 -7.13 -6.84 -14.39
C LEU A 301 -8.13 -5.69 -14.24
N ARG A 302 -9.23 -5.75 -14.99
CA ARG A 302 -10.32 -4.79 -14.90
C ARG A 302 -11.59 -5.50 -14.44
N VAL A 303 -12.16 -5.01 -13.34
CA VAL A 303 -13.42 -5.49 -12.77
C VAL A 303 -14.46 -4.41 -12.96
N VAL A 304 -15.50 -4.70 -13.73
CA VAL A 304 -16.61 -3.78 -13.97
C VAL A 304 -17.81 -4.24 -13.15
N VAL A 305 -18.31 -3.36 -12.28
CA VAL A 305 -19.45 -3.61 -11.37
C VAL A 305 -20.50 -2.52 -11.53
N SER A 306 -21.75 -2.79 -11.11
CA SER A 306 -22.81 -1.78 -11.04
C SER A 306 -22.94 -1.24 -9.63
N ILE A 307 -22.76 0.06 -9.45
CA ILE A 307 -22.94 0.76 -8.18
C ILE A 307 -23.97 1.86 -8.40
N GLN A 308 -25.09 1.78 -7.68
CA GLN A 308 -26.21 2.74 -7.81
C GLN A 308 -26.68 2.88 -9.26
N GLY A 309 -26.80 1.76 -9.98
CA GLY A 309 -27.17 1.70 -11.39
C GLY A 309 -26.13 2.24 -12.38
N LYS A 310 -24.92 2.58 -11.93
CA LYS A 310 -23.84 3.07 -12.78
C LYS A 310 -22.70 2.06 -12.89
N PRO A 311 -22.15 1.83 -14.11
CA PRO A 311 -20.98 1.00 -14.26
C PRO A 311 -19.75 1.70 -13.68
N GLU A 312 -19.09 1.07 -12.72
CA GLU A 312 -17.78 1.46 -12.20
C GLU A 312 -16.74 0.42 -12.57
N ALA A 313 -15.54 0.89 -12.94
CA ALA A 313 -14.42 0.04 -13.32
C ALA A 313 -13.28 0.17 -12.30
N HIS A 314 -12.88 -0.96 -11.73
CA HIS A 314 -11.71 -1.08 -10.89
C HIS A 314 -10.58 -1.73 -11.69
N GLU A 315 -9.51 -0.98 -11.94
CA GLU A 315 -8.32 -1.45 -12.63
C GLU A 315 -7.20 -1.70 -11.62
N MET A 316 -6.53 -2.84 -11.73
CA MET A 316 -5.41 -3.24 -10.89
C MET A 316 -4.46 -4.17 -11.66
N LEU A 317 -3.31 -4.50 -11.07
CA LEU A 317 -2.45 -5.53 -11.62
C LEU A 317 -3.03 -6.90 -11.26
N TRP A 318 -2.86 -7.91 -12.11
CA TRP A 318 -3.45 -9.22 -11.82
C TRP A 318 -2.86 -9.87 -10.56
N TRP A 319 -1.67 -9.46 -10.13
CA TRP A 319 -1.06 -9.87 -8.86
C TRP A 319 -1.35 -8.90 -7.71
N GLY A 320 -2.18 -7.87 -7.88
CA GLY A 320 -2.61 -7.00 -6.80
C GLY A 320 -3.13 -5.61 -7.15
N ALA A 321 -3.95 -5.09 -6.23
CA ALA A 321 -4.23 -3.68 -6.00
C ALA A 321 -3.43 -3.19 -4.79
#